data_AF-A0A183D8Z6-F1
#
_entry.id   AF-A0A183D8Z6-F1
#
_cell.length_a   1.000
_cell.length_b   1.000
_cell.length_c   1.000
_cell.angle_alpha   90.00
_cell.angle_beta   90.00
_cell.angle_gamma   90.00
#
_symmetry.space_group_name_H-M   'P 1'
#
loop_
_entity.id
_entity.type
_entity.pdbx_description
1 polymer ?
#
loop_
_entity_poly.entity_id
_entity_poly.type
_entity_poly.pdbx_seq_one_letter_code
_entity_poly.pdbx_strand_id
1 'polypeptide(L)'
;MASRKTLNRRPRPQRATSNVFAMFDQAQIQEFKEAFNMIDQNRDGFIDVQDLQDMFASLGKEVTEEFLEKMINEAPGPINFTMFLTLFGEKLTGTDPEESHF
;
A
#
# COMPACT_ATOMS: atom_id res chain seq x y z
N MET A 1 -47.19 9.33 21.60
CA MET A 1 -46.49 9.89 20.42
C MET A 1 -44.98 9.84 20.63
N ALA A 2 -44.27 9.30 19.63
CA ALA A 2 -42.85 9.45 19.28
C ALA A 2 -41.72 9.07 20.28
N SER A 3 -41.11 7.92 19.97
CA SER A 3 -39.76 7.46 20.30
C SER A 3 -38.67 8.50 20.04
N ARG A 4 -37.64 8.54 20.90
CA ARG A 4 -36.32 9.09 20.54
C ARG A 4 -35.29 7.97 20.70
N LYS A 5 -34.99 7.29 19.59
CA LYS A 5 -33.84 6.39 19.46
C LYS A 5 -32.57 7.25 19.51
N THR A 6 -31.80 7.11 20.58
CA THR A 6 -30.44 7.63 20.66
C THR A 6 -29.55 6.88 19.67
N LEU A 7 -28.97 7.61 18.74
CA LEU A 7 -28.14 7.09 17.65
C LEU A 7 -26.86 6.47 18.22
N ASN A 8 -26.73 5.15 18.05
CA ASN A 8 -25.52 4.37 18.21
C ASN A 8 -24.40 4.93 17.31
N ARG A 9 -23.55 5.82 17.85
CA ARG A 9 -22.32 6.24 17.18
C ARG A 9 -21.28 5.13 17.32
N ARG A 10 -21.33 4.16 16.39
CA ARG A 10 -20.21 3.25 16.13
C ARG A 10 -18.93 4.08 15.95
N PRO A 11 -17.79 3.70 16.56
CA PRO A 11 -16.52 4.31 16.20
C PRO A 11 -16.29 4.01 14.72
N ARG A 12 -16.08 5.07 13.91
CA ARG A 12 -15.60 4.88 12.55
C ARG A 12 -14.26 4.17 12.67
N PRO A 13 -14.00 3.08 11.92
CA PRO A 13 -12.64 2.59 11.79
C PRO A 13 -11.80 3.77 11.32
N GLN A 14 -10.72 4.07 12.06
CA GLN A 14 -9.78 5.11 11.72
C GLN A 14 -9.45 4.99 10.24
N ARG A 15 -9.59 6.11 9.53
CA ARG A 15 -9.09 6.25 8.16
C ARG A 15 -7.57 6.07 8.23
N ALA A 16 -7.11 4.86 7.98
CA ALA A 16 -5.69 4.49 7.96
C ALA A 16 -4.89 5.18 6.84
N THR A 17 -5.49 6.11 6.08
CA THR A 17 -4.82 6.90 5.04
C THR A 17 -4.41 8.29 5.50
N SER A 18 -4.59 8.63 6.79
CA SER A 18 -4.37 9.98 7.28
C SER A 18 -2.86 10.25 7.44
N ASN A 19 -2.25 10.68 6.33
CA ASN A 19 -0.87 11.15 6.17
C ASN A 19 0.24 10.09 6.08
N VAL A 20 0.04 9.01 5.30
CA VAL A 20 1.19 8.17 4.88
C VAL A 20 2.29 8.99 4.21
N PHE A 21 1.91 10.02 3.46
CA PHE A 21 2.83 10.99 2.86
C PHE A 21 3.63 11.84 3.86
N ALA A 22 3.19 11.94 5.12
CA ALA A 22 3.97 12.65 6.15
C ALA A 22 4.97 11.73 6.87
N MET A 23 4.91 10.41 6.63
CA MET A 23 5.89 9.46 7.18
C MET A 23 7.20 9.45 6.40
N PHE A 24 7.23 10.07 5.22
CA PHE A 24 8.36 10.08 4.30
C PHE A 24 8.75 11.51 3.94
N ASP A 25 10.04 11.74 3.73
CA ASP A 25 10.53 13.03 3.23
C ASP A 25 10.16 13.24 1.74
N GLN A 26 10.12 14.51 1.31
CA GLN A 26 9.89 14.88 -0.09
C GLN A 26 10.81 14.13 -1.08
N ALA A 27 12.08 13.92 -0.70
CA ALA A 27 13.03 13.16 -1.50
C ALA A 27 12.62 11.69 -1.64
N GLN A 28 12.25 11.04 -0.53
CA GLN A 28 11.81 9.64 -0.55
C GLN A 28 10.51 9.47 -1.33
N ILE A 29 9.55 10.38 -1.17
CA ILE A 29 8.30 10.37 -1.93
C ILE A 29 8.59 10.47 -3.44
N GLN A 30 9.57 11.30 -3.83
CA GLN A 30 9.98 11.42 -5.21
C GLN A 30 10.64 10.13 -5.72
N GLU A 31 11.52 9.50 -4.94
CA GLU A 31 12.12 8.20 -5.27
C GLU A 31 11.04 7.11 -5.41
N PHE A 32 10.07 7.05 -4.50
CA PHE A 32 8.96 6.11 -4.59
C PHE A 32 8.08 6.37 -5.81
N LYS A 33 7.90 7.64 -6.19
CA LYS A 33 7.14 8.02 -7.38
C LYS A 33 7.86 7.60 -8.66
N GLU A 34 9.17 7.74 -8.70
CA GLU A 34 10.01 7.28 -9.82
C GLU A 34 10.01 5.76 -9.92
N ALA A 35 10.15 5.06 -8.79
CA ALA A 35 10.02 3.61 -8.73
C ALA A 35 8.64 3.13 -9.19
N PHE A 36 7.57 3.78 -8.72
CA PHE A 36 6.20 3.48 -9.12
C PHE A 36 6.02 3.68 -10.63
N ASN A 37 6.49 4.79 -11.19
CA ASN A 37 6.45 5.04 -12.63
C ASN A 37 7.31 4.08 -13.47
N MET A 38 8.32 3.45 -12.86
CA MET A 38 9.14 2.43 -13.52
C MET A 38 8.44 1.07 -13.52
N ILE A 39 7.61 0.80 -12.51
CA ILE A 39 6.81 -0.43 -12.42
C ILE A 39 5.57 -0.31 -13.31
N ASP A 40 4.79 0.78 -13.18
CA ASP A 40 3.58 1.09 -13.93
C ASP A 40 3.93 1.41 -15.41
N GLN A 41 3.99 0.36 -16.24
CA GLN A 41 4.34 0.46 -17.65
C GLN A 41 3.21 1.09 -18.46
N ASN A 42 1.97 0.76 -18.09
CA ASN A 42 0.76 1.20 -18.78
C ASN A 42 0.35 2.65 -18.41
N ARG A 43 0.91 3.20 -17.31
CA ARG A 43 0.67 4.54 -16.77
C ARG A 43 -0.77 4.81 -16.38
N ASP A 44 -1.50 3.78 -15.95
CA ASP A 44 -2.87 3.92 -15.49
C ASP A 44 -2.96 4.37 -14.01
N GLY A 45 -1.82 4.42 -13.31
CA GLY A 45 -1.70 4.83 -11.91
C GLY A 45 -1.97 3.70 -10.91
N PHE A 46 -2.08 2.46 -11.39
CA PHE A 46 -2.24 1.24 -10.62
C PHE A 46 -1.14 0.25 -11.03
N ILE A 47 -0.71 -0.58 -10.08
CA ILE A 47 0.22 -1.67 -10.37
C ILE A 47 -0.60 -2.95 -10.42
N ASP A 48 -0.59 -3.60 -11.57
CA ASP A 48 -1.17 -4.93 -11.75
C ASP A 48 -0.11 -6.02 -11.93
N VAL A 49 -0.57 -7.26 -12.08
CA VAL A 49 0.30 -8.44 -12.21
C VAL A 49 1.20 -8.31 -13.45
N GLN A 50 0.70 -7.72 -14.53
CA GLN A 50 1.42 -7.59 -15.79
C GLN A 50 2.56 -6.57 -15.65
N ASP A 51 2.29 -5.42 -15.02
CA ASP A 51 3.32 -4.40 -14.73
C ASP A 51 4.47 -4.98 -13.87
N LEU A 52 4.14 -5.76 -12.83
CA LEU A 52 5.16 -6.43 -12.03
C LEU A 52 5.94 -7.45 -12.86
N GLN A 53 5.26 -8.25 -13.69
CA GLN A 53 5.89 -9.24 -14.56
C GLN A 53 6.91 -8.58 -15.50
N ASP A 54 6.52 -7.50 -16.18
CA ASP A 54 7.37 -6.75 -17.09
C ASP A 54 8.54 -6.07 -16.36
N MET A 55 8.32 -5.57 -15.14
CA MET A 55 9.38 -5.02 -14.30
C MET A 55 10.41 -6.07 -13.88
N PHE A 56 9.97 -7.24 -13.39
CA PHE A 56 10.88 -8.32 -13.02
C PHE A 56 11.62 -8.90 -14.22
N ALA A 57 10.93 -9.02 -15.37
CA ALA A 57 11.55 -9.38 -16.64
C ALA A 57 12.63 -8.37 -17.05
N SER A 58 12.38 -7.07 -16.89
CA SER A 58 13.35 -6.00 -17.15
C SER A 58 14.56 -6.05 -16.23
N LEU A 59 14.40 -6.55 -15.00
CA LEU A 59 15.49 -6.82 -14.06
C LEU A 59 16.22 -8.16 -14.31
N GLY A 60 15.78 -8.93 -15.32
CA GLY A 60 16.32 -10.26 -15.62
C GLY A 60 16.00 -11.31 -14.54
N LYS A 61 14.96 -11.07 -13.73
CA LYS A 61 14.49 -12.01 -12.71
C LYS A 61 13.22 -12.70 -13.21
N GLU A 62 13.27 -14.02 -13.27
CA GLU A 62 12.08 -14.83 -13.52
C GLU A 62 11.31 -15.01 -12.20
N VAL A 63 10.16 -14.36 -12.12
CA VAL A 63 9.19 -14.55 -11.04
C VAL A 63 7.99 -15.32 -11.58
N THR A 64 7.40 -16.18 -10.75
CA THR A 64 6.19 -16.92 -11.14
C THR A 64 4.97 -16.04 -11.01
N GLU A 65 3.97 -16.29 -11.86
CA GLU A 65 2.67 -15.61 -11.79
C GLU A 65 2.04 -15.77 -10.40
N GLU A 66 2.13 -16.96 -9.79
CA GLU A 66 1.65 -17.21 -8.42
C GLU A 66 2.29 -16.28 -7.37
N PHE A 67 3.57 -15.93 -7.53
CA PHE A 67 4.25 -15.02 -6.62
C PHE A 67 3.75 -13.58 -6.83
N LEU A 68 3.57 -13.16 -8.09
CA LEU A 68 3.04 -11.85 -8.43
C LEU A 68 1.59 -11.69 -7.96
N GLU A 69 0.75 -12.68 -8.21
CA GLU A 69 -0.62 -12.73 -7.71
C GLU A 69 -0.64 -12.64 -6.19
N LYS A 70 0.28 -13.33 -5.50
CA LYS A 70 0.37 -13.22 -4.04
C LYS A 70 0.74 -11.80 -3.59
N MET A 71 1.65 -11.12 -4.30
CA MET A 71 1.99 -9.72 -4.00
C MET A 71 0.80 -8.78 -4.21
N ILE A 72 0.06 -8.96 -5.30
CA ILE A 72 -1.15 -8.16 -5.57
C ILE A 72 -2.26 -8.46 -4.55
N ASN A 73 -2.44 -9.73 -4.19
CA ASN A 73 -3.44 -10.15 -3.20
C ASN A 73 -3.08 -9.78 -1.75
N GLU A 74 -1.82 -9.42 -1.46
CA GLU A 74 -1.43 -8.90 -0.15
C GLU A 74 -2.05 -7.50 0.08
N ALA A 75 -2.32 -6.77 -1.00
CA ALA A 75 -3.04 -5.51 -0.91
C ALA A 75 -4.57 -5.75 -0.83
N PRO A 76 -5.30 -5.00 0.03
CA PRO A 76 -6.75 -5.14 0.17
C PRO A 76 -7.56 -4.63 -1.04
N GLY A 77 -6.89 -4.24 -2.14
CA GLY A 77 -7.48 -3.67 -3.34
C GLY A 77 -6.41 -3.21 -4.33
N PRO A 78 -6.80 -2.44 -5.37
CA PRO A 78 -5.88 -1.97 -6.40
C PRO A 78 -4.69 -1.20 -5.82
N ILE A 79 -3.47 -1.57 -6.22
CA ILE A 79 -2.24 -0.95 -5.73
C ILE A 79 -2.00 0.35 -6.49
N ASN A 80 -2.66 1.42 -6.06
CA ASN A 80 -2.29 2.77 -6.51
C ASN A 80 -1.10 3.30 -5.72
N PHE A 81 -0.55 4.45 -6.14
CA PHE A 81 0.59 5.07 -5.47
C PHE A 81 0.40 5.30 -3.95
N THR A 82 -0.81 5.64 -3.50
CA THR A 82 -1.07 5.81 -2.06
C THR A 82 -1.03 4.48 -1.32
N MET A 83 -1.57 3.43 -1.92
CA MET A 83 -1.51 2.08 -1.37
C MET A 83 -0.07 1.57 -1.34
N PHE A 84 0.70 1.81 -2.40
CA PHE A 84 2.12 1.49 -2.45
C PHE A 84 2.89 2.12 -1.28
N LEU A 85 2.75 3.43 -1.07
CA LEU A 85 3.35 4.09 0.10
C LEU A 85 2.85 3.53 1.43
N THR A 86 1.60 3.09 1.50
CA THR A 86 1.02 2.52 2.74
C THR A 86 1.63 1.15 3.03
N LEU A 87 1.75 0.29 2.03
CA LEU A 87 2.41 -1.02 2.17
C LEU A 87 3.89 -0.87 2.54
N PHE A 88 4.60 0.06 1.89
CA PHE A 88 5.99 0.38 2.25
C PHE A 88 6.09 1.02 3.63
N GLY A 89 5.16 1.90 3.98
CA GLY A 89 5.00 2.46 5.31
C GLY A 89 4.87 1.36 6.35
N GLU A 90 3.87 0.49 6.23
CA GLU A 90 3.64 -0.63 7.16
C GLU A 90 4.83 -1.60 7.25
N LYS A 91 5.52 -1.88 6.14
CA LYS A 91 6.72 -2.73 6.11
C LYS A 91 7.95 -2.04 6.73
N LEU A 92 8.15 -0.74 6.52
CA LEU A 92 9.27 0.05 7.07
C LEU A 92 9.04 0.46 8.52
N THR A 93 7.81 0.74 8.91
CA THR A 93 7.36 0.92 10.30
C THR A 93 7.06 -0.42 10.95
N GLY A 94 7.51 -1.54 10.34
CA GLY A 94 7.25 -2.91 10.72
C GLY A 94 7.05 -3.03 12.22
N THR A 95 5.84 -3.42 12.58
CA THR A 95 5.46 -3.85 13.92
C THR A 95 6.56 -4.68 14.57
N ASP A 96 7.27 -4.06 15.51
CA ASP A 96 7.66 -4.69 16.77
C ASP A 96 7.04 -3.87 17.92
N PRO A 97 5.87 -4.27 18.44
CA PRO A 97 5.42 -3.87 19.77
C PRO A 97 5.89 -4.83 20.89
N GLU A 98 6.95 -5.63 20.71
CA GLU A 98 7.33 -6.71 21.65
C GLU A 98 8.84 -6.77 22.02
N GLU A 99 9.57 -5.66 22.04
CA GLU A 99 10.89 -5.62 22.73
C GLU A 99 11.10 -4.37 23.60
N SER A 100 10.18 -4.09 24.52
CA SER A 100 10.48 -3.32 25.75
C SER A 100 9.37 -3.41 26.81
N HIS A 101 9.10 -4.63 27.26
CA HIS A 101 8.52 -4.84 28.59
C HIS A 101 9.50 -5.68 29.41
N PHE A 102 10.46 -5.00 30.03
CA PHE A 102 11.12 -5.46 31.25
C PHE A 102 10.11 -5.59 32.38
#